data_AF-A0A1Y3NAU8-F1
#
_entry.id   AF-A0A1Y3NAU8-F1
#
_cell.length_a   1.000
_cell.length_b   1.000
_cell.length_c   1.000
_cell.angle_alpha   90.00
_cell.angle_beta   90.00
_cell.angle_gamma   90.00
#
_symmetry.space_group_name_H-M   'P 1'
#
loop_
_entity.id
_entity.type
_entity.pdbx_description
1 polymer ?
#
loop_
_entity_poly.entity_id
_entity_poly.type
_entity_poly.pdbx_seq_one_letter_code
_entity_poly.pdbx_strand_id
1 'polypeptide(L)'
;MKGSITAIPPEIGNLSNLKDIQLSFNNINSSIPPEIGKLSNLESLDLSYNKINGSLPPEIGQLSSLKKLDLSNNGISGPIPAEIGNLSELSVM
;
A
#
# COMPACT_ATOMS: atom_id res chain seq x y z
N MET A 1 23.90 10.25 -1.17
CA MET A 1 22.82 10.47 -0.18
C MET A 1 21.59 9.73 -0.69
N LYS A 2 21.13 8.67 0.01
CA LYS A 2 19.82 8.08 -0.30
C LYS A 2 18.76 9.09 0.17
N GLY A 3 17.95 9.62 -0.74
CA GLY A 3 16.80 10.43 -0.35
C GLY A 3 15.89 9.56 0.51
N SER A 4 15.64 9.95 1.75
CA SER A 4 14.75 9.22 2.64
C SER A 4 13.32 9.66 2.33
N ILE A 5 12.50 8.75 1.80
CA ILE A 5 11.06 8.98 1.64
C ILE A 5 10.40 8.84 3.01
N THR A 6 9.57 9.82 3.39
CA THR A 6 8.89 9.86 4.70
C THR A 6 7.36 9.78 4.59
N ALA A 7 6.80 9.95 3.39
CA ALA A 7 5.37 9.85 3.14
C ALA A 7 5.10 9.35 1.72
N ILE A 8 3.97 8.69 1.52
CA ILE A 8 3.43 8.40 0.19
C ILE A 8 2.49 9.56 -0.17
N PRO A 9 2.80 10.36 -1.20
CA PRO A 9 1.96 11.49 -1.59
C PRO A 9 0.65 10.99 -2.23
N PRO A 10 -0.51 11.64 -2.00
CA PRO A 10 -1.78 11.31 -2.64
C PRO A 10 -1.71 11.25 -4.18
N GLU A 11 -0.81 12.02 -4.77
CA GLU A 11 -0.53 12.06 -6.22
C GLU A 11 -0.05 10.72 -6.77
N ILE A 12 0.35 9.76 -5.92
CA ILE A 12 0.62 8.38 -6.33
C ILE A 12 -0.54 7.80 -7.14
N GLY A 13 -1.79 8.14 -6.79
CA GLY A 13 -2.98 7.68 -7.48
C GLY A 13 -3.12 8.18 -8.93
N ASN A 14 -2.30 9.14 -9.37
CA ASN A 14 -2.26 9.58 -10.77
C ASN A 14 -1.44 8.61 -11.65
N LEU A 15 -0.65 7.72 -11.05
CA LEU A 15 0.21 6.77 -11.76
C LEU A 15 -0.54 5.47 -12.06
N SER A 16 -1.71 5.57 -12.69
CA SER A 16 -2.67 4.46 -12.90
C SER A 16 -2.13 3.25 -13.68
N ASN A 17 -0.99 3.40 -14.38
CA ASN A 17 -0.33 2.32 -15.11
C ASN A 17 0.72 1.56 -14.27
N LEU A 18 0.95 1.94 -13.01
CA LEU A 18 1.88 1.23 -12.14
C LEU A 18 1.41 -0.21 -11.91
N LYS A 19 2.37 -1.13 -12.02
CA LYS A 19 2.20 -2.56 -11.72
C LYS A 19 2.90 -2.98 -10.44
N ASP A 20 3.93 -2.23 -10.04
CA ASP A 20 4.75 -2.59 -8.89
C ASP A 20 5.18 -1.32 -8.13
N ILE A 21 5.00 -1.35 -6.82
CA ILE A 21 5.49 -0.34 -5.88
C ILE A 21 6.36 -1.07 -4.85
N GLN A 22 7.66 -0.77 -4.90
CA GLN A 22 8.68 -1.29 -3.98
C GLN A 22 9.22 -0.13 -3.14
N LEU A 23 8.67 0.05 -1.95
CA LEU A 23 9.06 1.10 -1.00
C LEU A 23 9.51 0.53 0.35
N SER A 24 9.88 -0.74 0.38
CA SER A 24 10.42 -1.36 1.59
C SER A 24 11.73 -0.73 2.05
N PHE A 25 12.00 -0.83 3.36
CA PHE A 25 13.22 -0.28 4.00
C PHE A 25 13.39 1.24 3.81
N ASN A 26 12.30 2.00 3.98
CA ASN A 26 12.31 3.46 4.01
C ASN A 26 11.94 3.99 5.41
N ASN A 27 11.79 5.32 5.55
CA ASN A 27 11.35 5.97 6.79
C ASN A 27 9.92 6.52 6.67
N ILE A 28 9.05 5.87 5.88
CA ILE A 28 7.66 6.32 5.71
C ILE A 28 6.98 6.23 7.07
N ASN A 29 6.53 7.38 7.60
CA ASN A 29 5.97 7.49 8.95
C ASN A 29 4.58 8.14 8.98
N SER A 30 3.98 8.33 7.81
CA SER A 30 2.58 8.73 7.61
C SER A 30 1.69 7.50 7.38
N SER A 31 0.37 7.70 7.41
CA SER A 31 -0.60 6.71 6.94
C SER A 31 -0.53 6.52 5.42
N ILE A 32 -1.12 5.42 4.93
CA ILE A 32 -1.31 5.17 3.49
C ILE A 32 -2.45 6.07 2.98
N PRO A 33 -2.24 6.86 1.93
CA PRO A 33 -3.30 7.69 1.35
C PRO A 33 -4.38 6.82 0.69
N PRO A 34 -5.68 7.16 0.81
CA PRO A 34 -6.77 6.42 0.17
C PRO A 34 -6.65 6.41 -1.37
N GLU A 35 -5.96 7.38 -1.95
CA GLU A 35 -5.66 7.45 -3.39
C GLU A 35 -4.90 6.24 -3.92
N ILE A 36 -4.28 5.42 -3.06
CA ILE A 36 -3.70 4.14 -3.46
C ILE A 36 -4.71 3.27 -4.21
N GLY A 37 -6.00 3.32 -3.84
CA GLY A 37 -7.07 2.55 -4.49
C GLY A 37 -7.28 2.88 -5.97
N LYS A 38 -6.78 4.02 -6.46
CA LYS A 38 -6.82 4.38 -7.89
C LYS A 38 -5.88 3.53 -8.76
N LEU A 39 -4.96 2.79 -8.16
CA LEU A 39 -3.99 1.97 -8.87
C LEU A 39 -4.54 0.58 -9.22
N SER A 40 -5.63 0.53 -9.98
CA SER A 40 -6.32 -0.73 -10.32
C SER A 40 -5.45 -1.74 -11.09
N ASN A 41 -4.37 -1.30 -11.73
CA ASN A 41 -3.39 -2.14 -12.44
C ASN A 41 -2.23 -2.63 -11.54
N LEU A 42 -2.20 -2.24 -10.27
CA LEU A 42 -1.12 -2.60 -9.35
C LEU A 42 -1.19 -4.10 -9.03
N GLU A 43 -0.09 -4.80 -9.26
CA GLU A 43 0.05 -6.23 -9.04
C GLU A 43 0.83 -6.54 -7.76
N SER A 44 1.72 -5.64 -7.35
CA SER A 44 2.58 -5.81 -6.18
C SER A 44 2.74 -4.50 -5.41
N LEU A 45 2.50 -4.56 -4.09
CA LEU A 45 2.70 -3.46 -3.16
C LEU A 45 3.54 -3.95 -1.97
N ASP A 46 4.80 -3.52 -1.92
CA ASP A 46 5.69 -3.76 -0.79
C ASP A 46 6.00 -2.44 -0.07
N LEU A 47 5.42 -2.30 1.13
CA LEU A 47 5.66 -1.19 2.06
C LEU A 47 6.35 -1.68 3.35
N SER A 48 6.90 -2.89 3.35
CA SER A 48 7.47 -3.51 4.54
C SER A 48 8.66 -2.72 5.12
N TYR A 49 8.96 -2.91 6.39
CA TYR A 49 10.10 -2.25 7.05
C TYR A 49 10.06 -0.72 6.94
N ASN A 50 8.94 -0.12 7.33
CA ASN A 50 8.74 1.32 7.44
C ASN A 50 8.22 1.67 8.85
N LYS A 51 7.69 2.87 9.03
CA LYS A 51 7.08 3.36 10.29
C LYS A 51 5.62 3.79 10.06
N ILE A 52 4.96 3.22 9.05
CA ILE A 52 3.57 3.54 8.69
C ILE A 52 2.68 3.24 9.89
N ASN A 53 1.78 4.15 10.21
CA ASN A 53 0.85 4.04 11.33
C ASN A 53 -0.58 4.38 10.89
N GLY A 54 -1.53 4.26 11.83
CA GLY A 54 -2.95 4.38 11.54
C GLY A 54 -3.55 3.10 10.97
N SER A 55 -4.79 3.19 10.49
CA SER A 55 -5.54 2.08 9.90
C SER A 55 -5.30 1.96 8.39
N LEU A 56 -5.55 0.76 7.85
CA LEU A 56 -5.61 0.57 6.41
C LEU A 56 -6.81 1.32 5.82
N PRO A 57 -6.63 2.10 4.74
CA PRO A 57 -7.76 2.70 4.04
C PRO A 57 -8.62 1.60 3.39
N PRO A 58 -9.96 1.64 3.51
CA PRO A 58 -10.87 0.72 2.81
C PRO A 58 -10.63 0.65 1.29
N GLU A 59 -10.14 1.73 0.70
CA GLU A 59 -9.76 1.85 -0.70
C GLU A 59 -8.67 0.85 -1.12
N ILE A 60 -7.95 0.23 -0.18
CA ILE A 60 -7.04 -0.87 -0.50
C ILE A 60 -7.76 -1.99 -1.27
N GLY A 61 -9.05 -2.23 -0.98
CA GLY A 61 -9.87 -3.22 -1.68
C GLY A 61 -10.20 -2.88 -3.14
N GLN A 62 -9.82 -1.69 -3.62
CA GLN A 62 -9.99 -1.28 -5.02
C GLN A 62 -8.82 -1.72 -5.92
N LEU A 63 -7.74 -2.26 -5.33
CA LEU A 63 -6.58 -2.77 -6.04
C LEU A 63 -6.88 -4.15 -6.68
N SER A 64 -7.81 -4.18 -7.64
CA SER A 64 -8.38 -5.41 -8.22
C SER A 64 -7.36 -6.35 -8.87
N SER A 65 -6.19 -5.84 -9.28
CA SER A 65 -5.11 -6.64 -9.88
C SER A 65 -4.04 -7.09 -8.88
N LEU A 66 -4.19 -6.76 -7.59
CA LEU A 66 -3.14 -6.95 -6.60
C LEU A 66 -2.98 -8.43 -6.27
N LYS A 67 -1.76 -8.93 -6.45
CA LYS A 67 -1.37 -10.32 -6.20
C LYS A 67 -0.53 -10.45 -4.94
N LYS A 68 0.22 -9.40 -4.60
CA LYS A 68 1.15 -9.37 -3.47
C LYS A 68 0.98 -8.09 -2.67
N LEU A 69 0.78 -8.25 -1.37
CA LEU A 69 0.69 -7.16 -0.40
C LEU A 69 1.61 -7.48 0.78
N ASP A 70 2.69 -6.72 0.94
CA ASP A 70 3.54 -6.81 2.13
C ASP A 70 3.50 -5.48 2.90
N LEU A 71 2.94 -5.56 4.11
CA LEU A 71 2.82 -4.45 5.05
C LEU A 71 3.58 -4.74 6.36
N SER A 72 4.34 -5.83 6.40
CA SER A 72 5.03 -6.32 7.60
C SER A 72 6.02 -5.28 8.13
N ASN A 73 6.36 -5.37 9.42
CA ASN A 73 7.33 -4.47 10.04
C ASN A 73 6.94 -2.98 9.89
N ASN A 74 5.69 -2.66 10.23
CA ASN A 74 5.13 -1.30 10.34
C ASN A 74 4.35 -1.16 11.66
N GLY A 75 3.83 0.03 11.95
CA GLY A 75 2.95 0.34 13.09
C GLY A 75 1.46 0.43 12.71
N ILE A 76 1.02 -0.26 11.65
CA ILE A 76 -0.39 -0.29 11.22
C ILE A 76 -1.23 -0.92 12.32
N SER A 77 -2.37 -0.30 12.64
CA SER A 77 -3.25 -0.66 13.75
C SER A 77 -4.72 -0.44 13.39
N GLY A 78 -5.64 -0.80 14.28
CA GLY A 78 -7.08 -0.73 14.00
C GLY A 78 -7.60 -1.95 13.23
N PRO A 79 -8.88 -1.94 12.82
CA PRO A 79 -9.49 -3.08 12.14
C PRO A 79 -8.95 -3.24 10.73
N ILE A 80 -8.89 -4.49 10.27
CA ILE A 80 -8.70 -4.79 8.84
C ILE A 80 -10.02 -4.42 8.13
N PRO A 81 -10.02 -3.55 7.11
CA PRO A 81 -11.23 -3.18 6.38
C PRO A 81 -11.84 -4.40 5.69
N ALA A 82 -13.17 -4.52 5.70
CA ALA A 82 -13.87 -5.66 5.09
C ALA A 82 -13.64 -5.73 3.57
N GLU A 83 -13.37 -4.58 2.95
CA GLU A 83 -13.03 -4.39 1.55
C GLU A 83 -11.77 -5.15 1.14
N ILE A 84 -10.91 -5.57 2.08
CA ILE A 84 -9.79 -6.46 1.76
C ILE A 84 -10.25 -7.76 1.09
N GLY A 85 -11.50 -8.19 1.35
CA GLY A 85 -12.11 -9.36 0.70
C GLY A 85 -12.38 -9.17 -0.80
N ASN A 86 -12.30 -7.95 -1.33
CA ASN A 86 -12.42 -7.67 -2.76
C ASN A 86 -11.14 -7.98 -3.54
N LEU A 87 -10.01 -8.21 -2.86
CA LEU A 87 -8.73 -8.54 -3.47
C LEU A 87 -8.69 -9.99 -3.94
N SER A 88 -9.47 -10.33 -4.98
CA SER A 88 -9.65 -11.70 -5.46
C SER A 88 -8.39 -12.36 -6.01
N GLU A 89 -7.43 -11.57 -6.46
CA GLU A 89 -6.14 -12.03 -7.01
C GLU A 89 -5.04 -12.14 -5.94
N LEU A 90 -5.30 -11.71 -4.70
CA LEU A 90 -4.31 -11.68 -3.64
C LEU A 90 -3.97 -13.11 -3.21
N SER A 91 -2.69 -13.45 -3.29
CA SER A 91 -2.18 -14.76 -2.88
C SER A 91 -1.29 -14.62 -1.66
N VAL A 92 -1.45 -15.56 -0.72
CA VAL A 92 -0.52 -15.73 0.40
C VAL A 92 0.60 -16.65 -0.10
N MET A 93 1.81 -16.10 -0.24
CA MET A 93 3.02 -16.88 -0.55
C MET A 93 3.71 -17.37 0.72
#